data_AF-A0A1Q8DK32-F1
#
_entry.id   AF-A0A1Q8DK32-F1
#
_cell.length_a   1.000
_cell.length_b   1.000
_cell.length_c   1.000
_cell.angle_alpha   90.00
_cell.angle_beta   90.00
_cell.angle_gamma   90.00
#
_symmetry.space_group_name_H-M   'P 1'
#
loop_
_entity.id
_entity.type
_entity.pdbx_description
1 polymer ?
#
loop_
_entity_poly.entity_id
_entity_poly.type
_entity_poly.pdbx_seq_one_letter_code
_entity_poly.pdbx_strand_id
1 'polypeptide(L)'
;MSPDIFIEDFELTENTEELHAILGRSLIISTRFDNLCDVAAKLLKFPIRFASLLSEDDYKKFIKSIFEKFSNLNNNINSLSIGQKEKDMLHIARKARNEVVHSLSIGMTGCLDIKIDECDVKTHIPSLIAQIAAGDYLISAILSILNKEPLPNYTESQYKRKVVEWVLGN
;
A
#
# COMPACT_ATOMS: atom_id res chain seq x y z
N MET A 1 -26.03 30.84 15.60
CA MET A 1 -24.63 30.87 15.15
C MET A 1 -24.37 29.55 14.44
N SER A 2 -23.90 29.59 13.20
CA SER A 2 -23.32 28.41 12.55
C SER A 2 -22.10 27.98 13.37
N PRO A 3 -21.93 26.68 13.69
CA PRO A 3 -20.71 26.24 14.35
C PRO A 3 -19.54 26.63 13.46
N ASP A 4 -18.53 27.26 14.06
CA ASP A 4 -17.26 27.47 13.39
C ASP A 4 -16.61 26.08 13.27
N ILE A 5 -16.52 25.57 12.03
CA ILE A 5 -16.04 24.20 11.73
C ILE A 5 -14.52 24.20 11.54
N PHE A 6 -13.87 25.36 11.73
CA PHE A 6 -12.42 25.45 11.59
C PHE A 6 -11.74 24.74 12.75
N ILE A 7 -10.83 23.82 12.44
CA ILE A 7 -10.00 23.15 13.45
C ILE A 7 -9.00 24.20 13.95
N GLU A 8 -9.07 24.58 15.22
CA GLU A 8 -8.19 25.63 15.77
C GLU A 8 -6.88 25.07 16.33
N ASP A 9 -6.79 23.75 16.50
CA ASP A 9 -5.64 23.02 17.06
C ASP A 9 -4.68 22.56 15.95
N PHE A 10 -3.92 23.49 15.36
CA PHE A 10 -2.91 23.22 14.32
C PHE A 10 -1.49 23.59 14.77
N GLU A 11 -1.18 23.49 16.06
CA GLU A 11 0.16 23.82 16.52
C GLU A 11 1.20 22.94 15.80
N LEU A 12 2.10 23.58 15.06
CA LEU A 12 3.19 22.93 14.34
C LEU A 12 4.45 23.06 15.19
N THR A 13 4.78 21.97 15.88
CA THR A 13 6.05 21.79 16.56
C THR A 13 6.98 20.95 15.70
N GLU A 14 8.29 20.97 15.99
CA GLU A 14 9.28 20.10 15.33
C GLU A 14 8.87 18.62 15.42
N ASN A 15 8.36 18.20 16.58
CA ASN A 15 7.85 16.84 16.79
C ASN A 15 6.60 16.55 15.94
N THR A 16 5.62 17.47 15.91
CA THR A 16 4.43 17.30 15.06
C THR A 16 4.78 17.29 13.56
N GLU A 17 5.78 18.04 13.11
CA GLU A 17 6.31 17.97 11.74
C GLU A 17 6.93 16.61 11.42
N GLU A 18 7.74 16.06 12.33
CA GLU A 18 8.32 14.72 12.20
C GLU A 18 7.23 13.65 12.13
N LEU A 19 6.23 13.71 13.02
CA LEU A 19 5.09 12.79 13.04
C LEU A 19 4.29 12.84 11.73
N HIS A 20 3.98 14.04 11.23
CA HIS A 20 3.32 14.21 9.94
C HIS A 20 4.16 13.63 8.79
N ALA A 21 5.48 13.81 8.81
CA ALA A 21 6.36 13.22 7.80
C ALA A 21 6.35 11.69 7.84
N ILE A 22 6.41 11.08 9.03
CA ILE A 22 6.34 9.63 9.22
C ILE A 22 4.99 9.09 8.71
N LEU A 23 3.88 9.71 9.10
CA LEU A 23 2.54 9.31 8.66
C LEU A 23 2.37 9.48 7.15
N GLY A 24 2.83 10.60 6.59
CA GLY A 24 2.79 10.85 5.14
C GLY A 24 3.58 9.81 4.36
N ARG A 25 4.81 9.49 4.79
CA ARG A 25 5.63 8.44 4.17
C ARG A 25 5.01 7.05 4.32
N SER A 26 4.36 6.77 5.45
CA SER A 26 3.60 5.54 5.69
C SER A 26 2.46 5.37 4.68
N LEU A 27 1.73 6.45 4.39
CA LEU A 27 0.66 6.47 3.39
C LEU A 27 1.19 6.27 1.97
N ILE A 28 2.36 6.82 1.63
CA ILE A 28 2.99 6.63 0.32
C ILE A 28 3.30 5.16 0.07
N ILE A 29 3.94 4.47 1.02
CA ILE A 29 4.28 3.05 0.90
C ILE A 29 3.02 2.18 0.85
N SER A 30 2.03 2.49 1.68
CA SER A 30 0.72 1.85 1.67
C SER A 30 0.04 1.92 0.30
N THR A 31 0.01 3.11 -0.29
CA THR A 31 -0.63 3.37 -1.59
C THR A 31 0.14 2.71 -2.73
N ARG A 32 1.47 2.70 -2.65
CA ARG A 32 2.31 1.99 -3.62
C ARG A 32 1.99 0.50 -3.64
N PHE A 33 1.97 -0.15 -2.48
CA PHE A 33 1.67 -1.58 -2.36
C PHE A 33 0.29 -1.92 -2.98
N ASP A 34 -0.73 -1.11 -2.67
CA ASP A 34 -2.07 -1.24 -3.25
C ASP A 34 -2.05 -1.22 -4.77
N ASN A 35 -1.38 -0.22 -5.34
CA ASN A 35 -1.26 -0.03 -6.78
C ASN A 35 -0.56 -1.21 -7.45
N LEU A 36 0.50 -1.75 -6.85
CA LEU A 36 1.20 -2.91 -7.41
C LEU A 36 0.32 -4.16 -7.40
N CYS A 37 -0.46 -4.39 -6.34
CA CYS A 37 -1.40 -5.51 -6.28
C CYS A 37 -2.48 -5.39 -7.37
N ASP A 38 -3.00 -4.18 -7.59
CA ASP A 38 -3.97 -3.89 -8.63
C ASP A 38 -3.40 -4.13 -10.04
N VAL A 39 -2.20 -3.60 -10.32
CA VAL A 39 -1.50 -3.79 -11.60
C VAL A 39 -1.24 -5.28 -11.85
N ALA A 40 -0.74 -6.02 -10.85
CA ALA A 40 -0.45 -7.44 -11.00
C ALA A 40 -1.72 -8.26 -11.28
N ALA A 41 -2.81 -8.00 -10.55
CA ALA A 41 -4.09 -8.67 -10.75
C ALA A 41 -4.65 -8.45 -12.16
N LYS A 42 -4.53 -7.20 -12.65
CA LYS A 42 -4.95 -6.84 -14.02
C LYS A 42 -4.07 -7.52 -15.06
N LEU A 43 -2.74 -7.45 -14.94
CA LEU A 43 -1.80 -8.07 -15.90
C LEU A 43 -2.06 -9.56 -16.10
N LEU A 44 -2.38 -10.31 -15.05
CA LEU A 44 -2.74 -11.73 -15.15
C LEU A 44 -4.01 -12.00 -15.98
N LYS A 45 -4.90 -11.01 -16.10
CA LYS A 45 -6.14 -11.10 -16.90
C LYS A 45 -6.05 -10.42 -18.25
N PHE A 46 -4.92 -9.80 -18.59
CA PHE A 46 -4.59 -9.37 -19.94
C PHE A 46 -3.69 -10.41 -20.60
N PRO A 47 -4.21 -11.55 -21.09
CA PRO A 47 -3.47 -12.29 -22.09
C PRO A 47 -3.35 -11.38 -23.31
N ILE A 48 -2.16 -10.84 -23.55
CA ILE A 48 -1.80 -10.01 -24.72
C ILE A 48 -2.29 -10.64 -26.04
N ARG A 49 -2.50 -11.96 -26.05
CA ARG A 49 -3.03 -12.74 -27.17
C ARG A 49 -4.53 -12.56 -27.48
N PHE A 50 -5.35 -12.00 -26.58
CA PHE A 50 -6.80 -11.83 -26.81
C PHE A 50 -7.18 -10.45 -27.37
N ALA A 51 -6.36 -9.42 -27.13
CA ALA A 51 -6.66 -8.06 -27.59
C ALA A 51 -6.71 -7.96 -29.13
N SER A 52 -5.93 -8.78 -29.84
CA SER A 52 -5.92 -8.81 -31.31
C SER A 52 -7.12 -9.53 -31.95
N LEU A 53 -7.99 -10.16 -31.14
CA LEU A 53 -9.15 -10.94 -31.62
C LEU A 53 -10.50 -10.26 -31.33
N LEU A 54 -10.51 -9.16 -30.56
CA LEU A 54 -11.72 -8.46 -30.17
C LEU A 54 -11.97 -7.25 -31.07
N SER A 55 -13.25 -6.96 -31.34
CA SER A 55 -13.67 -5.68 -31.88
C SER A 55 -13.37 -4.56 -30.88
N GLU A 56 -13.29 -3.30 -31.32
CA GLU A 56 -12.99 -2.17 -30.42
C GLU A 56 -14.02 -2.03 -29.28
N ASP A 57 -15.30 -2.30 -29.56
CA ASP A 57 -16.38 -2.25 -28.56
C ASP A 57 -16.32 -3.41 -27.58
N ASP A 58 -16.01 -4.62 -28.05
CA ASP A 58 -15.86 -5.79 -27.18
C ASP A 58 -14.60 -5.67 -26.32
N TYR A 59 -13.53 -5.08 -26.86
CA TYR A 59 -12.35 -4.71 -26.09
C TYR A 59 -12.73 -3.71 -24.99
N LYS A 60 -13.40 -2.59 -25.30
CA LYS A 60 -13.83 -1.61 -24.28
C LYS A 60 -14.69 -2.23 -23.17
N LYS A 61 -15.65 -3.10 -23.52
CA LYS A 61 -16.46 -3.84 -22.54
C LYS A 61 -15.62 -4.78 -21.68
N PHE A 62 -14.69 -5.49 -22.29
CA PHE A 62 -13.76 -6.37 -21.58
C PHE A 62 -12.88 -5.60 -20.59
N ILE A 63 -12.27 -4.48 -21.03
CA ILE A 63 -11.48 -3.59 -20.18
C ILE A 63 -12.33 -3.13 -18.99
N LYS A 64 -13.52 -2.57 -19.24
CA LYS A 64 -14.41 -2.11 -18.18
C LYS A 64 -14.71 -3.21 -17.15
N SER A 65 -15.00 -4.43 -17.61
CA SER A 65 -15.27 -5.57 -16.73
C SER A 65 -14.06 -5.96 -15.86
N ILE A 66 -12.83 -5.81 -16.36
CA ILE A 66 -11.60 -6.05 -15.57
C ILE A 66 -11.48 -4.99 -14.47
N PHE A 67 -11.66 -3.72 -14.80
CA PHE A 67 -11.56 -2.63 -13.82
C PHE A 67 -12.65 -2.73 -12.73
N GLU A 68 -13.86 -3.17 -13.08
CA GLU A 68 -14.95 -3.37 -12.11
C GLU A 68 -14.70 -4.58 -11.18
N LYS A 69 -14.14 -5.67 -11.71
CA LYS A 69 -13.87 -6.91 -10.96
C LYS A 69 -12.76 -6.77 -9.92
N PHE A 70 -11.78 -5.91 -10.18
CA PHE A 70 -10.58 -5.69 -9.35
C PHE A 70 -10.66 -4.43 -8.48
N SER A 71 -11.88 -4.04 -8.11
CA SER A 71 -12.16 -2.81 -7.37
C SER A 71 -11.64 -2.78 -5.92
N ASN A 72 -11.24 -3.91 -5.34
CA ASN A 72 -10.68 -3.94 -3.99
C ASN A 72 -9.44 -4.83 -3.86
N LEU A 73 -8.55 -4.44 -2.94
CA LEU A 73 -7.25 -5.10 -2.72
C LEU A 73 -7.37 -6.59 -2.37
N ASN A 74 -8.39 -6.97 -1.60
CA ASN A 74 -8.62 -8.38 -1.25
C ASN A 74 -8.89 -9.23 -2.50
N ASN A 75 -9.74 -8.74 -3.41
CA ASN A 75 -10.03 -9.40 -4.68
C ASN A 75 -8.78 -9.46 -5.56
N ASN A 76 -7.97 -8.39 -5.56
CA ASN A 76 -6.72 -8.33 -6.33
C ASN A 76 -5.76 -9.43 -5.87
N ILE A 77 -5.49 -9.54 -4.56
CA ILE A 77 -4.64 -10.59 -3.99
C ILE A 77 -5.18 -11.99 -4.29
N ASN A 78 -6.48 -12.21 -4.10
CA ASN A 78 -7.07 -13.54 -4.28
C ASN A 78 -7.01 -14.02 -5.74
N SER A 79 -7.02 -13.08 -6.69
CA SER A 79 -6.96 -13.37 -8.12
C SER A 79 -5.57 -13.75 -8.64
N LEU A 80 -4.52 -13.51 -7.86
CA LEU A 80 -3.16 -13.87 -8.23
C LEU A 80 -3.02 -15.40 -8.27
N SER A 81 -2.39 -15.89 -9.35
CA SER A 81 -2.06 -17.31 -9.54
C SER A 81 -0.79 -17.72 -8.78
N ILE A 82 -0.75 -17.43 -7.48
CA ILE A 82 0.38 -17.69 -6.58
C ILE A 82 -0.02 -18.69 -5.48
N GLY A 83 0.98 -19.27 -4.80
CA GLY A 83 0.75 -20.22 -3.72
C GLY A 83 0.09 -19.58 -2.49
N GLN A 84 -0.45 -20.43 -1.61
CA GLN A 84 -1.17 -19.97 -0.42
C GLN A 84 -0.27 -19.17 0.53
N LYS A 85 0.98 -19.60 0.69
CA LYS A 85 1.96 -18.92 1.53
C LYS A 85 2.19 -17.48 1.07
N GLU A 86 2.31 -17.27 -0.24
CA GLU A 86 2.49 -15.93 -0.82
C GLU A 86 1.22 -15.09 -0.65
N LYS A 87 0.03 -15.68 -0.80
CA LYS A 87 -1.25 -14.99 -0.51
C LYS A 87 -1.35 -14.58 0.96
N ASP A 88 -0.93 -15.43 1.88
CA ASP A 88 -0.96 -15.12 3.31
C ASP A 88 -0.05 -13.91 3.63
N MET A 89 1.14 -13.85 3.02
CA MET A 89 2.04 -12.68 3.15
C MET A 89 1.39 -11.40 2.62
N LEU A 90 0.72 -11.45 1.46
CA LEU A 90 0.01 -10.29 0.90
C LEU A 90 -1.20 -9.89 1.77
N HIS A 91 -1.90 -10.84 2.40
CA HIS A 91 -2.99 -10.55 3.32
C HIS A 91 -2.51 -9.94 4.63
N ILE A 92 -1.34 -10.34 5.13
CA ILE A 92 -0.68 -9.67 6.27
C ILE A 92 -0.37 -8.22 5.90
N ALA A 93 0.26 -7.98 4.74
CA ALA A 93 0.55 -6.65 4.23
C ALA A 93 -0.74 -5.80 4.05
N ARG A 94 -1.82 -6.40 3.53
CA ARG A 94 -3.14 -5.75 3.41
C ARG A 94 -3.69 -5.31 4.77
N LYS A 95 -3.60 -6.15 5.80
CA LYS A 95 -4.08 -5.81 7.15
C LYS A 95 -3.28 -4.65 7.71
N ALA A 96 -1.95 -4.70 7.62
CA ALA A 96 -1.09 -3.60 8.03
C ALA A 96 -1.38 -2.30 7.28
N ARG A 97 -1.62 -2.38 5.96
CA ARG A 97 -2.04 -1.24 5.14
C ARG A 97 -3.35 -0.64 5.64
N ASN A 98 -4.36 -1.48 5.89
CA ASN A 98 -5.65 -1.02 6.40
C ASN A 98 -5.50 -0.32 7.75
N GLU A 99 -4.61 -0.82 8.60
CA GLU A 99 -4.29 -0.21 9.88
C GLU A 99 -3.66 1.18 9.69
N VAL A 100 -2.63 1.32 8.84
CA VAL A 100 -2.01 2.62 8.52
C VAL A 100 -3.01 3.63 7.95
N VAL A 101 -3.84 3.22 6.99
CA VAL A 101 -4.76 4.13 6.28
C VAL A 101 -5.98 4.51 7.13
N HIS A 102 -6.39 3.64 8.06
CA HIS A 102 -7.65 3.82 8.77
C HIS A 102 -7.49 3.81 10.29
N SER A 103 -6.93 2.75 10.88
CA SER A 103 -7.00 2.57 12.33
C SER A 103 -6.01 3.47 13.06
N LEU A 104 -4.84 3.70 12.47
CA LEU A 104 -3.83 4.61 12.99
C LEU A 104 -4.36 6.04 13.02
N SER A 105 -5.11 6.48 12.00
CA SER A 105 -5.61 7.86 11.91
C SER A 105 -6.81 8.17 12.81
N ILE A 106 -7.38 7.18 13.52
CA ILE A 106 -8.51 7.41 14.44
C ILE A 106 -8.04 8.25 15.63
N GLY A 107 -8.70 9.39 15.85
CA GLY A 107 -8.39 10.28 16.96
C GLY A 107 -7.19 11.22 16.72
N MET A 108 -6.52 11.11 15.56
CA MET A 108 -5.43 12.00 15.15
C MET A 108 -5.95 13.31 14.53
N THR A 109 -6.80 14.05 15.25
CA THR A 109 -7.34 15.34 14.81
C THR A 109 -6.69 16.47 15.58
N GLY A 110 -5.95 17.36 14.91
CA GLY A 110 -5.28 18.54 15.49
C GLY A 110 -3.80 18.28 15.84
N CYS A 111 -3.25 18.93 16.87
CA CYS A 111 -1.86 18.74 17.30
C CYS A 111 -1.58 17.29 17.72
N LEU A 112 -0.51 16.69 17.21
CA LEU A 112 -0.20 15.27 17.37
C LEU A 112 0.63 14.96 18.62
N ASP A 113 1.28 15.96 19.22
CA ASP A 113 2.23 15.80 20.33
C ASP A 113 1.65 15.06 21.54
N ILE A 114 0.34 15.17 21.77
CA ILE A 114 -0.36 14.52 22.89
C ILE A 114 -1.22 13.32 22.46
N LYS A 115 -1.26 13.02 21.16
CA LYS A 115 -2.20 12.05 20.56
C LYS A 115 -1.52 10.81 20.02
N ILE A 116 -0.23 10.89 19.72
CA ILE A 116 0.61 9.75 19.35
C ILE A 116 1.52 9.41 20.53
N ASP A 117 1.47 8.16 20.98
CA ASP A 117 2.44 7.64 21.93
C ASP A 117 3.76 7.35 21.22
N GLU A 118 4.87 7.56 21.94
CA GLU A 118 6.21 7.20 21.50
C GLU A 118 6.32 5.70 21.15
N CYS A 119 5.54 4.85 21.82
CA CYS A 119 5.44 3.42 21.47
C CYS A 119 4.93 3.21 20.05
N ASP A 120 3.96 4.02 19.58
CA ASP A 120 3.42 3.89 18.23
C ASP A 120 4.50 4.21 17.19
N VAL A 121 5.27 5.27 17.42
CA VAL A 121 6.35 5.72 16.52
C VAL A 121 7.51 4.72 16.50
N LYS A 122 7.92 4.22 17.66
CA LYS A 122 9.13 3.39 17.78
C LYS A 122 8.91 1.91 17.48
N THR A 123 7.68 1.41 17.60
CA THR A 123 7.42 -0.04 17.50
C THR A 123 6.27 -0.39 16.58
N HIS A 124 5.12 0.26 16.74
CA HIS A 124 3.91 -0.12 16.02
C HIS A 124 4.00 0.25 14.53
N ILE A 125 4.25 1.51 14.20
CA ILE A 125 4.42 1.99 12.82
C ILE A 125 5.54 1.22 12.11
N PRO A 126 6.76 1.05 12.67
CA PRO A 126 7.81 0.25 12.04
C PRO A 126 7.39 -1.19 11.74
N SER A 127 6.64 -1.83 12.65
CA SER A 127 6.12 -3.18 12.43
C SER A 127 5.12 -3.24 11.27
N LEU A 128 4.18 -2.29 11.21
CA LEU A 128 3.22 -2.18 10.11
C LEU A 128 3.93 -1.96 8.78
N ILE A 129 4.87 -1.01 8.73
CA ILE A 129 5.64 -0.71 7.52
C ILE A 129 6.49 -1.90 7.09
N ALA A 130 7.08 -2.64 8.01
CA ALA A 130 7.83 -3.86 7.68
C ALA A 130 6.94 -4.94 7.05
N GLN A 131 5.68 -5.08 7.50
CA GLN A 131 4.71 -5.99 6.92
C GLN A 131 4.28 -5.54 5.51
N ILE A 132 4.02 -4.24 5.32
CA ILE A 132 3.69 -3.69 4.00
C ILE A 132 4.86 -3.85 3.04
N ALA A 133 6.09 -3.54 3.48
CA ALA A 133 7.30 -3.67 2.66
C ALA A 133 7.59 -5.11 2.24
N ALA A 134 7.26 -6.11 3.08
CA ALA A 134 7.36 -7.52 2.69
C ALA A 134 6.39 -7.85 1.55
N GLY A 135 5.15 -7.37 1.63
CA GLY A 135 4.15 -7.50 0.56
C GLY A 135 4.55 -6.76 -0.72
N ASP A 136 5.06 -5.53 -0.58
CA ASP A 136 5.54 -4.69 -1.69
C ASP A 136 6.72 -5.34 -2.43
N TYR A 137 7.66 -5.94 -1.70
CA TYR A 137 8.76 -6.70 -2.28
C TYR A 137 8.26 -7.91 -3.08
N LEU A 138 7.38 -8.71 -2.48
CA LEU A 138 6.82 -9.91 -3.11
C LEU A 138 6.06 -9.57 -4.39
N ILE A 139 5.18 -8.57 -4.35
CA ILE A 139 4.39 -8.18 -5.52
C ILE A 139 5.26 -7.54 -6.61
N SER A 140 6.31 -6.80 -6.22
CA SER A 140 7.31 -6.28 -7.16
C SER A 140 8.04 -7.43 -7.87
N ALA A 141 8.46 -8.46 -7.13
CA ALA A 141 9.10 -9.64 -7.71
C ALA A 141 8.15 -10.40 -8.67
N ILE A 142 6.87 -10.55 -8.30
CA ILE A 142 5.84 -11.14 -9.18
C ILE A 142 5.73 -10.32 -10.48
N LEU A 143 5.64 -8.99 -10.39
CA LEU A 143 5.57 -8.11 -11.56
C LEU A 143 6.81 -8.20 -12.45
N SER A 144 8.02 -8.23 -11.86
CA SER A 144 9.26 -8.44 -12.61
C SER A 144 9.23 -9.76 -13.39
N ILE A 145 8.76 -10.85 -12.76
CA ILE A 145 8.62 -12.15 -13.43
C ILE A 145 7.60 -12.08 -14.57
N LEU A 146 6.44 -11.46 -14.35
CA LEU A 146 5.39 -11.32 -15.37
C LEU A 146 5.86 -10.48 -16.56
N ASN A 147 6.63 -9.42 -16.32
CA ASN A 147 7.14 -8.51 -17.34
C ASN A 147 8.47 -8.98 -17.98
N LYS A 148 9.08 -10.05 -17.46
CA LYS A 148 10.44 -10.51 -17.83
C LYS A 148 11.53 -9.45 -17.58
N GLU A 149 11.35 -8.67 -16.52
CA GLU A 149 12.32 -7.69 -16.05
C GLU A 149 13.24 -8.31 -14.98
N PRO A 150 14.43 -7.73 -14.72
CA PRO A 150 15.28 -8.15 -13.62
C PRO A 150 14.53 -8.13 -12.29
N LEU A 151 14.82 -9.12 -11.44
CA LEU A 151 14.32 -9.15 -10.07
C LEU A 151 14.91 -7.99 -9.25
N PRO A 152 14.25 -7.58 -8.15
CA PRO A 152 14.81 -6.61 -7.23
C PRO A 152 16.22 -7.01 -6.76
N ASN A 153 17.18 -6.08 -6.87
CA ASN A 153 18.59 -6.30 -6.48
C ASN A 153 18.83 -6.30 -4.96
N TYR A 154 17.79 -6.54 -4.16
CA TYR A 154 17.84 -6.57 -2.70
C TYR A 154 17.20 -7.86 -2.21
N THR A 155 17.68 -8.37 -1.08
CA THR A 155 16.93 -9.36 -0.32
C THR A 155 15.68 -8.73 0.31
N GLU A 156 14.65 -9.54 0.59
CA GLU A 156 13.44 -9.08 1.29
C GLU A 156 13.79 -8.32 2.58
N SER A 157 14.73 -8.84 3.38
CA SER A 157 15.13 -8.23 4.65
C SER A 157 15.81 -6.88 4.46
N GLN A 158 16.67 -6.73 3.44
CA GLN A 158 17.29 -5.45 3.11
C GLN A 158 16.26 -4.44 2.64
N TYR A 159 15.30 -4.87 1.81
CA TYR A 159 14.24 -3.99 1.31
C TYR A 159 13.37 -3.47 2.46
N LYS A 160 12.88 -4.37 3.32
CA LYS A 160 12.08 -4.03 4.51
C LYS A 160 12.80 -3.02 5.37
N ARG A 161 14.07 -3.27 5.71
CA ARG A 161 14.87 -2.37 6.53
C ARG A 161 14.97 -0.98 5.90
N LYS A 162 15.34 -0.89 4.62
CA LYS A 162 15.45 0.39 3.90
C LYS A 162 14.15 1.17 3.86
N VAL A 163 13.02 0.48 3.65
CA VAL A 163 11.69 1.14 3.63
C VAL A 163 11.32 1.66 5.02
N VAL A 164 11.56 0.88 6.08
CA VAL A 164 11.33 1.32 7.45
C VAL A 164 12.22 2.52 7.81
N GLU A 165 13.52 2.44 7.55
CA GLU A 165 14.48 3.54 7.76
C GLU A 165 14.02 4.81 7.04
N TRP A 166 13.66 4.70 5.76
CA TRP A 166 13.14 5.83 4.98
C TRP A 166 11.84 6.42 5.55
N VAL A 167 10.89 5.60 5.99
CA VAL A 167 9.63 6.09 6.60
C VAL A 167 9.91 6.82 7.91
N LEU A 168 10.85 6.33 8.71
CA LEU A 168 11.24 6.95 9.97
C LEU A 168 12.15 8.17 9.80
N GLY A 169 12.71 8.40 8.61
CA GLY A 169 13.63 9.50 8.35
C GLY A 169 15.06 9.25 8.85
N ASN A 170 15.45 7.98 8.98
CA ASN A 170 16.78 7.53 9.41
C ASN A 170 17.67 7.09 8.25
#